data_AF-A0A7T8IPB2-F1
#
_entry.id   AF-A0A7T8IPB2-F1
#
_cell.length_a   1.000
_cell.length_b   1.000
_cell.length_c   1.000
_cell.angle_alpha   90.00
_cell.angle_beta   90.00
_cell.angle_gamma   90.00
#
_symmetry.space_group_name_H-M   'P 1'
#
loop_
_entity.id
_entity.type
_entity.pdbx_description
1 polymer ?
#
loop_
_entity_poly.entity_id
_entity_poly.type
_entity_poly.pdbx_seq_one_letter_code
_entity_poly.pdbx_strand_id
1 'polypeptide(L)'
;MDWKDIAGAVGKVAGAVGPLLGGPVGMAVSIGSQIAGALGVGDSPDEVMAELQNNPEAALKLQQWAHEERQQIRDNQVRLQELDHEQEKARLKDVQNARFEHRDHWMPSLLTIALFVLFSGISIALFKLSIPDGNRDLVVYLAGQVTGFVGTAIAFWLGASKQPGQAAKPVTPDKWGFKWK
;
A
#
# COMPACT_ATOMS: atom_id res chain seq x y z
N MET A 1 -10.31 -20.54 -33.04
CA MET A 1 -9.05 -19.85 -32.69
C MET A 1 -8.99 -19.59 -31.19
N ASP A 2 -7.83 -19.19 -30.65
CA ASP A 2 -7.73 -18.61 -29.31
C ASP A 2 -7.84 -17.08 -29.37
N TRP A 3 -8.28 -16.46 -28.26
CA TRP A 3 -8.33 -14.98 -28.13
C TRP A 3 -6.99 -14.29 -28.34
N LYS A 4 -5.89 -15.01 -28.08
CA LYS A 4 -4.53 -14.54 -28.35
C LYS A 4 -4.23 -14.39 -29.84
N ASP A 5 -4.82 -15.24 -30.68
CA ASP A 5 -4.58 -15.23 -32.13
C ASP A 5 -5.17 -13.96 -32.77
N ILE A 6 -6.28 -13.46 -32.21
CA ILE A 6 -6.95 -12.25 -32.69
C ILE A 6 -6.43 -10.96 -32.05
N ALA A 7 -5.63 -11.06 -30.98
CA ALA A 7 -5.13 -9.92 -30.21
C ALA A 7 -4.34 -8.91 -31.07
N GLY A 8 -3.58 -9.39 -32.06
CA GLY A 8 -2.83 -8.55 -32.99
C GLY A 8 -3.72 -7.78 -33.98
N ALA A 9 -4.84 -8.37 -34.41
CA ALA A 9 -5.79 -7.69 -35.30
C ALA A 9 -6.63 -6.68 -34.53
N VAL A 10 -7.15 -7.08 -33.36
CA VAL A 10 -7.86 -6.19 -32.44
C VAL A 10 -6.95 -5.05 -31.99
N GLY A 11 -5.67 -5.30 -31.71
CA GLY A 11 -4.72 -4.25 -31.33
C GLY A 11 -4.44 -3.20 -32.42
N LYS A 12 -4.62 -3.53 -33.70
CA LYS A 12 -4.49 -2.54 -34.79
C LYS A 12 -5.68 -1.56 -34.84
N VAL A 13 -6.85 -2.00 -34.40
CA VAL A 13 -8.09 -1.20 -34.41
C VAL A 13 -8.30 -0.51 -33.06
N ALA A 14 -8.12 -1.27 -31.98
CA ALA A 14 -8.29 -0.87 -30.59
C ALA A 14 -7.01 -1.15 -29.79
N GLY A 15 -6.00 -0.31 -30.01
CA GLY A 15 -4.67 -0.46 -29.39
C GLY A 15 -4.66 -0.50 -27.86
N ALA A 16 -5.69 0.05 -27.19
CA ALA A 16 -5.82 -0.03 -25.74
C ALA A 16 -6.20 -1.42 -25.23
N VAL A 17 -6.88 -2.23 -26.05
CA VAL A 17 -7.46 -3.53 -25.65
C VAL A 17 -6.71 -4.72 -26.25
N GLY A 18 -6.04 -4.55 -27.39
CA GLY A 18 -5.20 -5.59 -27.99
C GLY A 18 -4.22 -6.27 -27.03
N PRO A 19 -3.46 -5.54 -26.19
CA PRO A 19 -2.57 -6.15 -25.20
C PRO A 19 -3.31 -6.97 -24.11
N LEU A 20 -4.57 -6.63 -23.80
CA LEU A 20 -5.38 -7.33 -22.79
C LEU A 20 -5.84 -8.71 -23.29
N LEU A 21 -6.13 -8.84 -24.59
CA LEU A 21 -6.44 -10.13 -25.23
C LEU A 21 -5.20 -11.04 -25.36
N GLY A 22 -4.00 -10.47 -25.41
CA GLY A 22 -2.74 -11.21 -25.38
C GLY A 22 -2.35 -11.73 -23.98
N GLY A 23 -3.08 -11.31 -22.95
CA GLY A 23 -2.80 -11.59 -21.54
C GLY A 23 -3.07 -13.04 -21.10
N PRO A 24 -3.09 -13.29 -19.77
CA PRO A 24 -3.47 -14.59 -19.22
C PRO A 24 -4.82 -15.07 -19.77
N VAL A 25 -4.96 -16.37 -20.02
CA VAL A 25 -6.12 -16.96 -20.73
C VAL A 25 -7.46 -16.50 -20.12
N GLY A 26 -7.60 -16.46 -18.80
CA GLY A 26 -8.83 -16.01 -18.15
C GLY A 26 -9.18 -14.54 -18.39
N MET A 27 -8.19 -13.65 -18.50
CA MET A 27 -8.39 -12.24 -18.84
C MET A 27 -8.70 -12.06 -20.32
N ALA A 28 -8.05 -12.84 -21.19
CA ALA A 28 -8.33 -12.80 -22.62
C ALA A 28 -9.78 -13.22 -22.94
N VAL A 29 -10.31 -14.23 -22.24
CA VAL A 29 -11.70 -14.67 -22.40
C VAL A 29 -12.70 -13.62 -21.91
N SER A 30 -12.47 -12.98 -20.76
CA SER A 30 -13.40 -11.98 -20.22
C SER A 30 -13.42 -10.67 -21.01
N ILE A 31 -12.28 -10.28 -21.59
CA ILE A 31 -12.20 -9.13 -22.49
C ILE A 31 -12.78 -9.50 -23.85
N GLY A 32 -12.54 -10.73 -24.32
CA GLY A 32 -13.12 -11.27 -25.53
C GLY A 32 -14.65 -11.27 -25.53
N SER A 33 -15.25 -11.72 -24.43
CA SER A 33 -16.71 -11.71 -24.29
C SER A 33 -17.30 -10.30 -24.20
N GLN A 34 -16.60 -9.36 -23.57
CA GLN A 34 -17.01 -7.95 -23.56
C GLN A 34 -16.98 -7.33 -24.96
N ILE A 35 -15.96 -7.66 -25.76
CA ILE A 35 -15.86 -7.23 -27.15
C ILE A 35 -16.98 -7.86 -27.98
N ALA A 36 -17.23 -9.16 -27.83
CA ALA A 36 -18.32 -9.85 -28.53
C ALA A 36 -19.68 -9.24 -28.18
N GLY A 37 -19.95 -8.97 -26.90
CA GLY A 37 -21.15 -8.25 -26.45
C GLY A 37 -21.24 -6.82 -26.99
N ALA A 38 -20.13 -6.08 -27.06
CA ALA A 38 -20.10 -4.75 -27.66
C ALA A 38 -20.40 -4.78 -29.16
N LEU A 39 -19.90 -5.79 -29.88
CA LEU A 39 -20.13 -5.97 -31.31
C LEU A 39 -21.49 -6.62 -31.64
N GLY A 40 -22.11 -7.32 -30.68
CA GLY A 40 -23.38 -8.03 -30.87
C GLY A 40 -23.23 -9.39 -31.57
N VAL A 41 -22.05 -10.00 -31.50
CA VAL A 41 -21.74 -11.32 -32.06
C VAL A 41 -21.61 -12.37 -30.95
N GLY A 42 -21.53 -13.66 -31.29
CA GLY A 42 -21.31 -14.70 -30.29
C GLY A 42 -19.94 -14.59 -29.64
N ASP A 43 -19.82 -15.17 -28.44
CA ASP A 43 -18.60 -15.20 -27.60
C ASP A 43 -17.50 -16.13 -28.18
N SER A 44 -17.27 -16.07 -29.49
CA SER A 44 -16.25 -16.83 -30.21
C SER A 44 -15.21 -15.89 -30.84
N PRO A 45 -13.90 -16.16 -30.66
CA PRO A 45 -12.84 -15.41 -31.34
C PRO A 45 -13.00 -15.37 -32.87
N ASP A 46 -13.51 -16.45 -33.44
CA ASP A 46 -13.68 -16.60 -34.89
C ASP A 46 -14.79 -15.68 -35.42
N GLU A 47 -15.88 -15.52 -34.66
CA GLU A 47 -17.01 -14.66 -35.02
C GLU A 47 -16.65 -13.17 -34.89
N VAL A 48 -15.94 -12.80 -33.82
CA VAL A 48 -15.44 -11.45 -33.62
C VAL A 48 -14.48 -11.05 -34.74
N MET A 49 -13.55 -11.93 -35.12
CA MET A 49 -12.63 -11.68 -36.24
C MET A 49 -13.37 -11.56 -37.57
N ALA A 50 -14.34 -12.43 -37.83
CA ALA A 50 -15.14 -12.37 -39.05
C ALA A 50 -15.91 -11.05 -39.16
N GLU A 51 -16.52 -10.59 -38.05
CA GLU A 51 -17.23 -9.31 -38.02
C GLU A 51 -16.29 -8.12 -38.24
N LEU A 52 -15.09 -8.14 -37.62
CA LEU A 52 -14.07 -7.11 -37.85
C LEU A 52 -13.55 -7.06 -39.29
N GLN A 53 -13.52 -8.19 -40.00
CA GLN A 53 -13.06 -8.27 -41.40
C GLN A 53 -14.16 -7.88 -42.39
N ASN A 54 -15.39 -8.28 -42.11
CA ASN A 54 -16.52 -8.11 -43.02
C ASN A 54 -17.23 -6.77 -42.83
N ASN A 55 -17.09 -6.13 -41.67
CA ASN A 55 -17.82 -4.91 -41.34
C ASN A 55 -16.89 -3.77 -40.86
N PRO A 56 -16.71 -2.70 -41.66
CA PRO A 56 -15.92 -1.54 -41.23
C PRO A 56 -16.57 -0.76 -40.07
N GLU A 57 -17.89 -0.85 -39.87
CA GLU A 57 -18.57 -0.22 -38.73
C GLU A 57 -18.25 -0.93 -37.41
N ALA A 58 -18.02 -2.25 -37.45
CA ALA A 58 -17.60 -3.02 -36.28
C ALA A 58 -16.24 -2.54 -35.75
N ALA A 59 -15.31 -2.19 -36.63
CA ALA A 59 -14.02 -1.61 -36.26
C ALA A 59 -14.19 -0.25 -35.54
N LEU A 60 -15.09 0.61 -36.04
CA LEU A 60 -15.38 1.90 -35.40
C LEU A 60 -16.04 1.72 -34.02
N LYS A 61 -17.00 0.80 -33.92
CA LYS A 61 -17.69 0.49 -32.65
C LYS A 61 -16.72 -0.05 -31.60
N LEU A 62 -15.83 -0.95 -32.01
CA LEU A 62 -14.77 -1.48 -31.15
C LEU A 62 -13.80 -0.37 -30.69
N GLN A 63 -13.43 0.53 -31.60
CA GLN A 63 -12.57 1.67 -31.26
C GLN A 63 -13.25 2.60 -30.25
N GLN A 64 -14.53 2.92 -30.44
CA GLN A 64 -15.31 3.74 -29.51
C GLN A 64 -15.39 3.10 -28.12
N TRP A 65 -15.76 1.81 -28.05
CA TRP A 65 -15.80 1.07 -26.80
C TRP A 65 -14.43 1.04 -26.10
N ALA A 66 -13.35 0.80 -26.87
CA ALA A 66 -11.99 0.82 -26.32
C ALA A 66 -11.57 2.21 -25.81
N HIS A 67 -12.05 3.30 -26.43
CA HIS A 67 -11.83 4.66 -25.94
C HIS A 67 -12.60 4.92 -24.63
N GLU A 68 -13.85 4.50 -24.55
CA GLU A 68 -14.68 4.62 -23.34
C GLU A 68 -14.08 3.85 -22.17
N GLU A 69 -13.69 2.59 -22.39
CA GLU A 69 -13.05 1.75 -21.36
C GLU A 69 -11.75 2.40 -20.86
N ARG A 70 -10.95 2.97 -21.77
CA ARG A 70 -9.71 3.68 -21.39
C ARG A 70 -9.99 4.95 -20.57
N GLN A 71 -11.09 5.66 -20.82
CA GLN A 71 -11.50 6.79 -19.99
C GLN A 71 -11.89 6.31 -18.60
N GLN A 72 -12.73 5.28 -18.51
CA GLN A 72 -13.16 4.71 -17.24
C GLN A 72 -11.98 4.23 -16.39
N ILE A 73 -10.99 3.57 -16.99
CA ILE A 73 -9.77 3.15 -16.29
C ILE A 73 -9.01 4.36 -15.75
N ARG A 74 -8.87 5.44 -16.53
CA ARG A 74 -8.20 6.66 -16.06
C ARG A 74 -8.96 7.31 -14.92
N ASP A 75 -10.27 7.44 -15.03
CA ASP A 75 -11.09 8.06 -13.99
C ASP A 75 -11.05 7.25 -12.69
N ASN A 76 -11.10 5.92 -12.79
CA ASN A 76 -10.91 5.03 -11.65
C ASN A 76 -9.51 5.17 -11.03
N GLN A 77 -8.46 5.32 -11.84
CA GLN A 77 -7.10 5.56 -11.34
C GLN A 77 -6.98 6.90 -10.59
N VAL A 78 -7.56 7.97 -11.14
CA VAL A 78 -7.59 9.28 -10.46
C VAL A 78 -8.34 9.18 -9.15
N ARG A 79 -9.51 8.53 -9.14
CA ARG A 79 -10.30 8.32 -7.92
C ARG A 79 -9.55 7.52 -6.86
N LEU A 80 -8.80 6.48 -7.26
CA LEU A 80 -7.96 5.72 -6.33
C LEU A 80 -6.84 6.57 -5.74
N GLN A 81 -6.22 7.44 -6.54
CA GLN A 81 -5.20 8.39 -6.06
C GLN A 81 -5.79 9.44 -5.12
N GLU A 82 -7.00 9.93 -5.41
CA GLU A 82 -7.72 10.85 -4.52
C GLU A 82 -8.02 10.19 -3.18
N LEU A 83 -8.52 8.96 -3.18
CA LEU A 83 -8.79 8.20 -1.96
C LEU A 83 -7.52 7.96 -1.13
N ASP A 84 -6.40 7.62 -1.77
CA ASP A 84 -5.11 7.45 -1.10
C ASP A 84 -4.64 8.77 -0.45
N HIS A 85 -4.77 9.88 -1.18
CA HIS A 85 -4.44 11.20 -0.67
C HIS A 85 -5.36 11.65 0.48
N GLU A 86 -6.65 11.33 0.41
CA GLU A 86 -7.60 11.56 1.50
C GLU A 86 -7.27 10.75 2.75
N GLN A 87 -6.87 9.48 2.59
CA GLN A 87 -6.43 8.64 3.70
C GLN A 87 -5.17 9.22 4.37
N GLU A 88 -4.17 9.61 3.59
CA GLU A 88 -2.96 10.21 4.16
C GLU A 88 -3.25 11.56 4.81
N LYS A 89 -4.14 12.39 4.23
CA LYS A 89 -4.61 13.62 4.88
C LYS A 89 -5.31 13.34 6.21
N ALA A 90 -6.20 12.35 6.26
CA ALA A 90 -6.90 11.98 7.48
C ALA A 90 -5.91 11.49 8.56
N ARG A 91 -4.93 10.69 8.17
CA ARG A 91 -3.84 10.23 9.04
C ARG A 91 -2.98 11.38 9.56
N LEU A 92 -2.58 12.30 8.68
CA LEU A 92 -1.80 13.47 9.08
C LEU A 92 -2.59 14.37 10.03
N LYS A 93 -3.90 14.53 9.78
CA LYS A 93 -4.80 15.29 10.67
C LYS A 93 -4.93 14.62 12.03
N ASP A 94 -5.05 13.29 12.08
CA ASP A 94 -5.10 12.52 13.33
C ASP A 94 -3.80 12.67 14.14
N VAL A 95 -2.64 12.49 13.49
CA VAL A 95 -1.32 12.69 14.13
C VAL A 95 -1.15 14.14 14.61
N GLN A 96 -1.60 15.12 13.82
CA GLN A 96 -1.58 16.52 14.25
C GLN A 96 -2.49 16.73 15.46
N ASN A 97 -3.72 16.22 15.44
CA ASN A 97 -4.66 16.36 16.55
C ASN A 97 -4.11 15.73 17.83
N ALA A 98 -3.57 14.52 17.74
CA ALA A 98 -2.90 13.85 18.87
C ALA A 98 -1.75 14.69 19.42
N ARG A 99 -0.96 15.35 18.55
CA ARG A 99 0.10 16.29 18.97
C ARG A 99 -0.46 17.55 19.60
N PHE A 100 -1.60 18.07 19.16
CA PHE A 100 -2.22 19.25 19.76
C PHE A 100 -2.79 18.95 21.15
N GLU A 101 -3.50 17.83 21.31
CA GLU A 101 -4.10 17.43 22.58
C GLU A 101 -3.07 17.04 23.63
N HIS A 102 -1.93 16.47 23.23
CA HIS A 102 -0.91 15.98 24.17
C HIS A 102 0.32 16.90 24.33
N ARG A 103 0.26 18.13 23.80
CA ARG A 103 1.36 19.11 23.85
C ARG A 103 1.81 19.46 25.27
N ASP A 104 0.85 19.59 26.18
CA ASP A 104 1.09 20.11 27.54
C ASP A 104 0.98 19.01 28.62
N HIS A 105 1.07 17.73 28.24
CA HIS A 105 1.12 16.68 29.24
C HIS A 105 2.47 16.68 29.95
N TRP A 106 2.46 16.84 31.27
CA TRP A 106 3.63 16.84 32.14
C TRP A 106 4.29 15.45 32.29
N MET A 107 3.61 14.38 31.85
CA MET A 107 4.05 12.99 32.02
C MET A 107 5.40 12.67 31.34
N PRO A 108 5.66 13.03 30.06
CA PRO A 108 6.95 12.74 29.43
C PRO A 108 8.11 13.50 30.09
N SER A 109 7.88 14.74 30.50
CA SER A 109 8.88 15.56 31.20
C SER A 109 9.22 14.98 32.56
N LEU A 110 8.22 14.57 33.36
CA LEU A 110 8.47 13.94 34.65
C LEU A 110 9.24 12.62 34.49
N LEU A 111 8.82 11.77 33.55
CA LEU A 111 9.43 10.45 33.36
C LEU A 111 10.89 10.55 32.91
N THR A 112 11.21 11.55 32.08
CA THR A 112 12.60 11.81 31.69
C THR A 112 13.45 12.40 32.80
N ILE A 113 12.92 13.33 33.59
CA ILE A 113 13.61 13.82 34.79
C ILE A 113 13.87 12.68 35.79
N ALA A 114 12.88 11.81 36.01
CA ALA A 114 13.02 10.65 36.89
C ALA A 114 14.09 9.66 36.39
N LEU A 115 14.14 9.38 35.08
CA LEU A 115 15.18 8.55 34.46
C LEU A 115 16.58 9.16 34.60
N PHE A 116 16.71 10.48 34.38
CA PHE A 116 17.99 11.18 34.59
C PHE A 116 18.44 11.11 36.05
N VAL A 117 17.54 11.34 37.01
CA VAL A 117 17.84 11.23 38.44
C VAL A 117 18.28 9.81 38.81
N LEU A 118 17.59 8.79 38.31
CA LEU A 118 17.95 7.39 38.55
C LEU A 118 19.33 7.05 37.95
N PHE A 119 19.60 7.49 36.71
CA PHE A 119 20.87 7.27 36.04
C PHE A 119 22.04 7.97 36.76
N SER A 120 21.87 9.23 37.15
CA SER A 120 22.85 9.97 37.94
C SER A 120 23.06 9.35 39.32
N GLY A 121 22.00 8.89 39.97
CA GLY A 121 22.07 8.21 41.27
C GLY A 121 22.88 6.92 41.21
N ILE A 122 22.62 6.07 40.21
CA ILE A 122 23.39 4.84 39.98
C ILE A 122 24.85 5.18 39.67
N SER A 123 25.10 6.16 38.81
CA SER A 123 26.46 6.59 38.46
C SER A 123 27.24 7.04 39.71
N ILE A 124 26.65 7.89 40.56
CA ILE A 124 27.28 8.33 41.81
C ILE A 124 27.49 7.18 42.79
N ALA A 125 26.52 6.27 42.90
CA ALA A 125 26.62 5.08 43.75
C ALA A 125 27.79 4.17 43.33
N LEU A 126 27.96 3.94 42.02
CA LEU A 126 29.08 3.15 41.48
C LEU A 126 30.45 3.76 41.78
N PHE A 127 30.56 5.08 41.84
CA PHE A 127 31.82 5.76 42.20
C PHE A 127 32.11 5.77 43.71
N LYS A 128 31.08 5.66 44.57
CA LYS A 128 31.24 5.76 46.04
C LYS A 128 31.16 4.44 46.78
N LEU A 129 30.54 3.40 46.21
CA LEU A 129 30.33 2.10 46.86
C LEU A 129 31.16 1.03 46.15
N SER A 130 31.98 0.32 46.93
CA SER A 130 32.68 -0.86 46.45
C SER A 130 31.67 -1.98 46.20
N ILE A 131 31.59 -2.46 44.95
CA ILE A 131 30.65 -3.51 44.55
C ILE A 131 31.24 -4.87 44.94
N PRO A 132 30.54 -5.70 45.74
CA PRO A 132 30.97 -7.08 46.01
C PRO A 132 31.09 -7.90 44.72
N ASP A 133 32.15 -8.70 44.56
CA ASP A 133 32.40 -9.40 43.29
C ASP A 133 31.25 -10.33 42.84
N GLY A 134 30.45 -10.85 43.78
CA GLY A 134 29.31 -11.72 43.48
C GLY A 134 28.09 -11.05 42.84
N ASN A 135 27.97 -9.71 42.86
CA ASN A 135 26.86 -8.98 42.23
C ASN A 135 27.30 -8.01 41.13
N ARG A 136 28.60 -7.95 40.82
CA ARG A 136 29.18 -7.04 39.82
C ARG A 136 28.52 -7.18 38.45
N ASP A 137 28.30 -8.39 37.97
CA ASP A 137 27.70 -8.65 36.66
C ASP A 137 26.23 -8.18 36.59
N LEU A 138 25.47 -8.39 37.67
CA LEU A 138 24.09 -7.90 37.78
C LEU A 138 24.04 -6.37 37.79
N VAL A 139 24.96 -5.72 38.50
CA VAL A 139 25.04 -4.26 38.59
C VAL A 139 25.44 -3.65 37.24
N VAL A 140 26.41 -4.24 36.54
CA VAL A 140 26.82 -3.80 35.19
C VAL A 140 25.69 -3.99 34.18
N TYR A 141 24.98 -5.12 34.23
CA TYR A 141 23.81 -5.37 33.39
C TYR A 141 22.71 -4.32 33.60
N LEU A 142 22.35 -4.05 34.87
CA LEU A 142 21.34 -3.05 35.21
C LEU A 142 21.78 -1.63 34.81
N ALA A 143 23.05 -1.27 35.00
CA ALA A 143 23.59 0.02 34.57
C ALA A 143 23.53 0.19 33.04
N GLY A 144 23.83 -0.88 32.28
CA GLY A 144 23.66 -0.90 30.83
C GLY A 144 22.20 -0.70 30.41
N GLN A 145 21.27 -1.38 31.09
CA GLN A 145 19.84 -1.27 30.81
C GLN A 145 19.30 0.15 31.05
N VAL A 146 19.71 0.80 32.15
CA VAL A 146 19.30 2.18 32.45
C VAL A 146 19.87 3.15 31.41
N THR A 147 21.11 2.95 30.95
CA THR A 147 21.70 3.74 29.86
C THR A 147 20.87 3.59 28.57
N GLY A 148 20.41 2.37 28.26
CA GLY A 148 19.50 2.10 27.14
C GLY A 148 18.17 2.86 27.25
N PHE A 149 17.57 2.92 28.43
CA PHE A 149 16.33 3.67 28.66
C PHE A 149 16.52 5.20 28.56
N VAL A 150 17.69 5.73 28.92
CA VAL A 150 18.02 7.15 28.67
C VAL A 150 18.11 7.40 27.16
N GLY A 151 18.72 6.49 26.39
CA GLY A 151 18.79 6.58 24.93
C GLY A 151 17.41 6.60 24.26
N THR A 152 16.48 5.74 24.68
CA THR A 152 15.11 5.73 24.16
C THR A 152 14.32 6.99 24.54
N ALA A 153 14.52 7.52 25.75
CA ALA A 153 13.93 8.77 26.19
C ALA A 153 14.39 9.97 25.34
N ILE A 154 15.69 10.06 25.03
CA ILE A 154 16.23 11.08 24.13
C ILE A 154 15.65 10.91 22.71
N ALA A 155 15.58 9.69 22.19
CA ALA A 155 15.00 9.41 20.89
C ALA A 155 13.52 9.82 20.80
N PHE A 156 12.74 9.60 21.86
CA PHE A 156 11.37 10.09 21.97
C PHE A 156 11.28 11.62 21.84
N TRP A 157 12.14 12.37 22.55
CA TRP A 157 12.17 13.84 22.48
C TRP A 157 12.69 14.39 21.16
N LEU A 158 13.64 13.71 20.51
CA LEU A 158 14.13 14.07 19.17
C LEU A 158 13.14 13.71 18.05
N GLY A 159 11.95 13.19 18.40
CA GLY A 159 10.89 12.90 17.45
C GLY A 159 11.07 11.60 16.67
N ALA A 160 11.88 10.66 17.17
CA ALA A 160 12.01 9.32 16.61
C ALA A 160 10.80 8.41 16.95
N SER A 161 9.63 8.99 17.24
CA SER A 161 8.38 8.28 17.49
C SER A 161 7.75 7.68 16.22
N LYS A 162 8.52 7.50 15.14
CA LYS A 162 8.07 6.71 13.98
C LYS A 162 8.00 5.26 14.44
N GLN A 163 6.82 4.83 14.84
CA GLN A 163 6.54 3.42 15.07
C GLN A 163 6.75 2.70 13.73
N PRO A 164 7.78 1.83 13.61
CA PRO A 164 8.05 1.13 12.37
C PRO A 164 7.05 -0.03 12.28
N GLY A 165 5.83 0.26 11.82
CA GLY A 165 4.78 -0.77 11.81
C GLY A 165 3.45 -0.42 11.15
N GLN A 166 3.20 0.85 10.78
CA GLN A 166 1.97 1.23 10.06
C GLN A 166 2.30 1.92 8.72
N ALA A 167 3.22 1.34 7.95
CA ALA A 167 3.09 1.49 6.51
C ALA A 167 1.77 0.79 6.16
N ALA A 168 0.82 1.52 5.58
CA ALA A 168 -0.36 0.90 5.00
C ALA A 168 0.13 -0.27 4.15
N LYS A 169 -0.29 -1.50 4.49
CA LYS A 169 0.02 -2.62 3.61
C LYS A 169 -0.49 -2.20 2.24
N PRO A 170 0.32 -2.27 1.17
CA PRO A 170 -0.22 -2.05 -0.15
C PRO A 170 -1.44 -2.95 -0.27
N VAL A 171 -2.56 -2.40 -0.73
CA VAL A 171 -3.73 -3.20 -1.07
C VAL A 171 -3.25 -4.16 -2.14
N THR A 172 -2.80 -5.33 -1.73
CA THR A 172 -2.56 -6.43 -2.64
C THR A 172 -3.93 -6.76 -3.21
N PRO A 173 -4.08 -6.87 -4.53
CA PRO A 173 -5.30 -7.44 -5.10
C PRO A 173 -5.28 -8.95 -4.81
N ASP A 174 -5.35 -9.35 -3.54
CA ASP A 174 -5.44 -10.74 -3.16
C ASP A 174 -6.89 -11.19 -3.23
N LYS A 175 -7.16 -11.88 -4.34
CA LYS A 175 -8.18 -12.91 -4.48
C LYS A 175 -9.60 -12.38 -4.36
N TRP A 176 -10.10 -11.91 -5.50
CA TRP A 176 -11.53 -11.95 -5.83
C TRP A 176 -12.08 -13.35 -5.55
N GLY A 177 -12.63 -13.53 -4.36
CA GLY A 177 -13.25 -14.75 -3.87
C GLY A 177 -14.65 -14.93 -4.44
N PHE A 178 -14.80 -14.83 -5.77
CA PHE A 178 -16.02 -15.27 -6.45
C PHE A 178 -16.10 -16.80 -6.36
N LYS A 179 -16.67 -17.30 -5.27
CA LYS A 179 -17.21 -18.65 -5.21
C LYS A 179 -18.60 -18.60 -5.84
N TRP A 180 -18.67 -18.94 -7.12
CA TRP A 180 -19.93 -19.35 -7.72
C TRP A 180 -20.37 -20.66 -7.07
N LYS A 181 -21.51 -20.62 -6.38
CA LYS A 181 -22.37 -21.77 -6.13
C LYS A 181 -23.78 -21.40 -6.53
#